data_AF-A4FU79-F1
#
_entry.id   AF-A4FU79-F1
#
_cell.length_a   1.000
_cell.length_b   1.000
_cell.length_c   1.000
_cell.angle_alpha   90.00
_cell.angle_beta   90.00
_cell.angle_gamma   90.00
#
_symmetry.space_group_name_H-M   'P 1'
#
loop_
_entity.id
_entity.type
_entity.pdbx_description
1 polymer ?
#
loop_
_entity_poly.entity_id
_entity_poly.type
_entity_poly.pdbx_seq_one_letter_code
_entity_poly.pdbx_strand_id
1 'polypeptide(L)'
;LSKLSIQDNNVDLILATPPFSRLEKLYSTMVRFLSDRKNPVCREMAVVLLANLAQGDSLAARAIAVQKGSIGNLLGFLEDSLAATQFQQSQASLLHMQNPPFEPTSVDMMRRAARALLALAKVDENHSEFTLYESRLLDISVSPLMNSLVSQVICDVLFLIGQS
;
A
#
# COMPACT_ATOMS: atom_id res chain seq x y z
N LEU A 1 -30.22 -5.97 -36.29
CA LEU A 1 -29.55 -5.99 -34.97
C LEU A 1 -28.13 -6.59 -35.08
N SER A 2 -27.38 -6.21 -36.13
CA SER A 2 -26.12 -6.88 -36.51
C SER A 2 -25.13 -5.89 -37.12
N LYS A 3 -25.08 -4.66 -36.60
CA LYS A 3 -24.16 -3.58 -37.04
C LYS A 3 -23.72 -2.66 -35.88
N LEU A 4 -23.64 -3.19 -34.66
CA LEU A 4 -23.03 -2.49 -33.51
C LEU A 4 -21.75 -3.18 -33.00
N SER A 5 -21.23 -4.17 -33.75
CA SER A 5 -20.03 -4.92 -33.34
C SER A 5 -18.73 -4.42 -33.99
N ILE A 6 -18.75 -3.31 -34.75
CA ILE A 6 -17.58 -2.82 -35.48
C ILE A 6 -17.37 -1.35 -35.14
N GLN A 7 -16.83 -1.12 -33.95
CA GLN A 7 -15.83 -0.06 -33.78
C GLN A 7 -14.53 -0.83 -33.53
N ASP A 8 -13.56 -0.70 -34.43
CA ASP A 8 -12.29 -1.43 -34.42
C ASP A 8 -11.51 -1.29 -33.09
N ASN A 9 -11.85 -0.31 -32.27
CA ASN A 9 -11.34 -0.15 -30.91
C ASN A 9 -11.78 -1.23 -29.91
N ASN A 10 -12.82 -2.02 -30.20
CA ASN A 10 -13.36 -3.00 -29.26
C ASN A 10 -12.92 -4.45 -29.53
N VAL A 11 -12.40 -4.77 -30.72
CA VAL A 11 -11.97 -6.13 -31.05
C VAL A 11 -10.52 -6.38 -30.59
N ASP A 12 -9.64 -5.40 -30.76
CA ASP A 12 -8.26 -5.47 -30.24
C ASP A 12 -8.21 -5.43 -28.70
N LEU A 13 -9.23 -4.82 -28.08
CA LEU A 13 -9.38 -4.70 -26.63
C LEU A 13 -9.77 -6.02 -25.93
N ILE A 14 -10.22 -7.01 -26.71
CA ILE A 14 -10.68 -8.32 -26.25
C ILE A 14 -9.63 -9.42 -26.49
N LEU A 15 -8.73 -9.26 -27.48
CA LEU A 15 -7.83 -10.34 -27.93
C LEU A 15 -6.35 -10.17 -27.58
N ALA A 16 -5.91 -8.98 -27.17
CA ALA A 16 -4.57 -8.80 -26.60
C ALA A 16 -4.71 -8.28 -25.17
N THR A 17 -3.85 -8.77 -24.27
CA THR A 17 -3.52 -8.24 -22.94
C THR A 17 -4.15 -6.86 -22.66
N PRO A 18 -4.95 -6.68 -21.59
CA PRO A 18 -5.62 -5.40 -21.34
C PRO A 18 -4.62 -4.25 -21.49
N PRO A 19 -4.92 -3.18 -22.27
CA PRO A 19 -3.99 -2.12 -22.54
C PRO A 19 -3.49 -1.59 -21.21
N PHE A 20 -2.17 -1.55 -21.06
CA PHE A 20 -1.46 -1.16 -19.85
C PHE A 20 -2.02 0.14 -19.24
N SER A 21 -2.52 1.05 -20.09
CA SER A 21 -3.20 2.29 -19.70
C SER A 21 -4.46 2.10 -18.84
N ARG A 22 -5.20 0.98 -18.98
CA ARG A 22 -6.32 0.63 -18.07
C ARG A 22 -5.80 0.24 -16.70
N LEU A 23 -4.69 -0.50 -16.63
CA LEU A 23 -4.06 -0.90 -15.37
C LEU A 23 -3.47 0.31 -14.63
N GLU A 24 -2.80 1.22 -15.33
CA GLU A 24 -2.30 2.46 -14.73
C GLU A 24 -3.42 3.31 -14.11
N LYS A 25 -4.55 3.46 -14.80
CA LYS A 25 -5.73 4.15 -14.27
C LYS A 25 -6.29 3.46 -13.03
N LEU A 26 -6.30 2.12 -13.04
CA LEU A 26 -6.73 1.33 -11.88
C LEU A 26 -5.79 1.58 -10.69
N TYR A 27 -4.48 1.49 -10.87
CA TYR A 27 -3.49 1.75 -9.81
C TYR A 27 -3.61 3.17 -9.27
N SER A 28 -3.73 4.17 -10.14
CA SER A 28 -3.96 5.57 -9.75
C SER A 28 -5.23 5.73 -8.90
N THR A 29 -6.31 5.03 -9.27
CA THR A 29 -7.56 5.04 -8.51
C THR A 29 -7.40 4.39 -7.15
N MET A 30 -6.69 3.26 -7.05
CA MET A 30 -6.41 2.61 -5.77
C MET A 30 -5.54 3.46 -4.86
N VAL A 31 -4.50 4.12 -5.40
CA VAL A 31 -3.65 5.04 -4.63
C VAL A 31 -4.46 6.24 -4.10
N ARG A 32 -5.46 6.72 -4.85
CA ARG A 32 -6.39 7.75 -4.37
C ARG A 32 -7.26 7.24 -3.22
N PHE A 33 -7.83 6.04 -3.33
CA PHE A 33 -8.60 5.45 -2.22
C PHE A 33 -7.72 5.21 -0.97
N LEU A 34 -6.46 4.83 -1.16
CA LEU A 34 -5.50 4.69 -0.07
C LEU A 34 -5.24 6.01 0.69
N SER A 35 -5.32 7.14 0.00
CA SER A 35 -5.18 8.48 0.60
C SER A 35 -6.45 9.00 1.27
N ASP A 36 -7.61 8.38 1.01
CA ASP A 36 -8.89 8.86 1.55
C ASP A 36 -9.09 8.40 3.00
N ARG A 37 -8.62 9.22 3.94
CA ARG A 37 -8.80 8.98 5.38
C ARG A 37 -10.25 9.07 5.85
N LYS A 38 -11.18 9.58 5.03
CA LYS A 38 -12.61 9.68 5.42
C LYS A 38 -13.33 8.35 5.29
N ASN A 39 -12.79 7.42 4.50
CA ASN A 39 -13.39 6.11 4.26
C ASN A 39 -12.40 4.98 4.60
N PRO A 40 -12.38 4.50 5.86
CA PRO A 40 -11.42 3.48 6.29
C PRO A 40 -11.58 2.17 5.52
N VAL A 41 -12.81 1.78 5.15
CA VAL A 41 -13.09 0.53 4.42
C VAL A 41 -12.51 0.58 3.01
N CYS A 42 -12.72 1.69 2.28
CA CYS A 42 -12.13 1.87 0.95
C CYS A 42 -10.61 1.91 1.01
N ARG A 43 -10.06 2.54 2.04
CA ARG A 43 -8.62 2.61 2.28
C ARG A 43 -8.01 1.23 2.51
N GLU A 44 -8.63 0.41 3.36
CA GLU A 44 -8.21 -0.96 3.61
C GLU A 44 -8.31 -1.85 2.35
N MET A 45 -9.42 -1.75 1.62
CA MET A 45 -9.60 -2.46 0.36
C MET A 45 -8.49 -2.09 -0.64
N ALA A 46 -8.12 -0.81 -0.73
CA ALA A 46 -7.04 -0.35 -1.57
C ALA A 46 -5.68 -0.95 -1.17
N VAL A 47 -5.37 -1.03 0.13
CA VAL A 47 -4.16 -1.71 0.62
C VAL A 47 -4.14 -3.17 0.18
N VAL A 48 -5.24 -3.89 0.37
CA VAL A 48 -5.33 -5.32 0.02
C VAL A 48 -5.11 -5.53 -1.48
N LEU A 49 -5.78 -4.73 -2.32
CA LEU A 49 -5.67 -4.85 -3.78
C LEU A 49 -4.25 -4.50 -4.25
N LEU A 50 -3.68 -3.38 -3.77
CA LEU A 50 -2.31 -2.98 -4.13
C LEU A 50 -1.28 -4.02 -3.69
N ALA A 51 -1.40 -4.57 -2.48
CA ALA A 51 -0.52 -5.60 -1.98
C ALA A 51 -0.59 -6.88 -2.83
N ASN A 52 -1.79 -7.32 -3.19
CA ASN A 52 -1.97 -8.52 -4.02
C ASN A 52 -1.43 -8.32 -5.44
N LEU A 53 -1.68 -7.15 -6.04
CA LEU A 53 -1.22 -6.82 -7.39
C LEU A 53 0.31 -6.70 -7.45
N ALA A 54 0.91 -5.96 -6.52
CA ALA A 54 2.37 -5.80 -6.48
C ALA A 54 3.11 -7.12 -6.21
N GLN A 55 2.54 -8.02 -5.41
CA GLN A 55 3.14 -9.34 -5.16
C GLN A 55 2.96 -10.32 -6.33
N GLY A 56 1.95 -10.12 -7.18
CA GLY A 56 1.62 -11.04 -8.28
C GLY A 56 2.44 -10.82 -9.54
N ASP A 57 2.90 -9.58 -9.80
CA ASP A 57 3.61 -9.22 -11.03
C ASP A 57 4.59 -8.05 -10.78
N SER A 58 5.85 -8.21 -11.22
CA SER A 58 6.88 -7.16 -11.10
C SER A 58 6.57 -5.94 -11.96
N LEU A 59 5.89 -6.11 -13.11
CA LEU A 59 5.44 -4.98 -13.92
C LEU A 59 4.34 -4.19 -13.22
N ALA A 60 3.44 -4.87 -12.51
CA ALA A 60 2.44 -4.22 -11.66
C ALA A 60 3.10 -3.50 -10.49
N ALA A 61 4.07 -4.12 -9.81
CA ALA A 61 4.83 -3.48 -8.74
C ALA A 61 5.53 -2.21 -9.23
N ARG A 62 6.20 -2.26 -10.39
CA ARG A 62 6.80 -1.08 -11.02
C ARG A 62 5.76 0.01 -11.31
N ALA A 63 4.67 -0.35 -11.98
CA ALA A 63 3.62 0.60 -12.36
C ALA A 63 2.90 1.22 -11.16
N ILE A 64 2.81 0.50 -10.03
CA ILE A 64 2.25 0.98 -8.77
C ILE A 64 3.22 1.93 -8.06
N ALA A 65 4.52 1.64 -8.02
CA ALA A 65 5.50 2.47 -7.35
C ALA A 65 5.63 3.86 -7.97
N VAL A 66 5.62 3.94 -9.31
CA VAL A 66 5.67 5.23 -10.05
C VAL A 66 4.37 6.05 -9.95
N GLN A 67 3.29 5.50 -9.38
CA GLN A 67 2.10 6.30 -9.10
C GLN A 67 2.42 7.32 -8.01
N LYS A 68 2.14 8.60 -8.30
CA LYS A 68 2.38 9.69 -7.36
C LYS A 68 1.74 9.42 -6.00
N GLY A 69 2.58 9.35 -4.97
CA GLY A 69 2.18 9.16 -3.58
C GLY A 69 1.89 7.71 -3.19
N SER A 70 2.13 6.72 -4.06
CA SER A 70 1.90 5.30 -3.74
C SER A 70 2.65 4.84 -2.48
N ILE A 71 3.99 4.96 -2.49
CA ILE A 71 4.85 4.60 -1.36
C ILE A 71 4.52 5.46 -0.14
N GLY A 72 4.41 6.78 -0.33
CA GLY A 72 4.10 7.72 0.75
C GLY A 72 2.76 7.45 1.44
N ASN A 73 1.72 7.03 0.70
CA ASN A 73 0.40 6.71 1.22
C ASN A 73 0.39 5.35 1.94
N LEU A 74 1.15 4.36 1.45
CA LEU A 74 1.34 3.07 2.14
C LEU A 74 2.08 3.26 3.47
N LEU A 75 3.12 4.11 3.50
CA LEU A 75 3.80 4.51 4.73
C LEU A 75 2.87 5.27 5.66
N GLY A 76 2.09 6.22 5.12
CA GLY A 76 1.09 6.96 5.90
C GLY A 76 0.04 6.03 6.52
N PHE A 77 -0.31 4.91 5.87
CA PHE A 77 -1.19 3.89 6.45
C PHE A 77 -0.56 3.20 7.66
N LEU A 78 0.74 2.87 7.60
CA LEU A 78 1.47 2.29 8.73
C LEU A 78 1.63 3.28 9.88
N GLU A 79 1.97 4.53 9.58
CA GLU A 79 2.11 5.62 10.56
C GLU A 79 0.78 5.92 11.26
N ASP A 80 -0.32 6.01 10.50
CA ASP A 80 -1.66 6.21 11.08
C ASP A 80 -2.04 5.04 12.00
N SER A 81 -1.65 3.80 11.65
CA SER A 81 -1.90 2.60 12.48
C SER A 81 -1.04 2.59 13.76
N LEU A 82 0.21 3.06 13.68
CA LEU A 82 1.07 3.27 14.85
C LEU A 82 0.47 4.31 15.79
N ALA A 83 0.02 5.45 15.26
CA ALA A 83 -0.59 6.52 16.04
C ALA A 83 -1.87 6.03 16.74
N ALA A 84 -2.70 5.24 16.06
CA ALA A 84 -3.87 4.60 16.65
C ALA A 84 -3.51 3.65 17.80
N THR A 85 -2.45 2.83 17.61
CA THR A 85 -1.95 1.91 18.65
C THR A 85 -1.43 2.68 19.88
N GLN A 86 -0.69 3.77 19.66
CA GLN A 86 -0.20 4.64 20.73
C GLN A 86 -1.36 5.26 21.54
N PHE A 87 -2.37 5.75 20.84
CA PHE A 87 -3.56 6.34 21.46
C PHE A 87 -4.37 5.31 22.27
N GLN A 88 -4.43 4.07 21.79
CA GLN A 88 -5.06 2.97 22.54
C GLN A 88 -4.27 2.60 23.79
N GLN A 89 -2.93 2.49 23.73
CA GLN A 89 -2.12 2.20 24.91
C GLN A 89 -2.23 3.30 25.98
N SER A 90 -2.26 4.57 25.57
CA SER A 90 -2.40 5.68 26.50
C SER A 90 -3.80 5.72 27.13
N GLN A 91 -4.87 5.42 26.38
CA GLN A 91 -6.23 5.33 26.93
C GLN A 91 -6.48 4.08 27.77
N ALA A 92 -5.94 2.91 27.40
CA ALA A 92 -6.04 1.69 28.19
C ALA A 92 -5.43 1.85 29.58
N SER A 93 -4.42 2.72 29.71
CA SER A 93 -3.81 3.10 30.99
C SER A 93 -4.71 4.01 31.83
N LEU A 94 -5.74 4.64 31.25
CA LEU A 94 -6.59 5.64 31.89
C LEU A 94 -8.04 5.14 32.15
N LEU A 95 -8.60 4.24 31.34
CA LEU A 95 -10.00 3.82 31.46
C LEU A 95 -10.20 2.34 31.10
N HIS A 96 -10.36 1.48 32.10
CA HIS A 96 -10.68 0.04 31.94
C HIS A 96 -12.15 -0.24 31.56
N MET A 97 -12.95 0.77 31.15
CA MET A 97 -14.42 0.66 31.12
C MET A 97 -15.13 1.36 29.95
N GLN A 98 -14.43 1.76 28.87
CA GLN A 98 -15.13 2.23 27.67
C GLN A 98 -14.71 1.47 26.42
N ASN A 99 -15.72 0.97 25.73
CA ASN A 99 -15.62 0.33 24.43
C ASN A 99 -14.91 1.31 23.46
N PRO A 100 -13.77 0.95 22.86
CA PRO A 100 -13.04 1.88 22.01
C PRO A 100 -13.89 2.26 20.80
N PRO A 101 -14.05 3.56 20.47
CA PRO A 101 -14.82 4.01 19.30
C PRO A 101 -14.13 3.75 17.96
N PHE A 102 -12.90 3.22 17.99
CA PHE A 102 -12.08 2.96 16.81
C PHE A 102 -11.69 1.48 16.82
N GLU A 103 -12.14 0.72 15.82
CA GLU A 103 -11.60 -0.62 15.60
C GLU A 103 -10.11 -0.48 15.26
N PRO A 104 -9.19 -1.10 16.02
CA PRO A 104 -7.78 -1.04 15.70
C PRO A 104 -7.54 -1.63 14.31
N THR A 105 -6.77 -0.93 13.48
CA THR A 105 -6.24 -1.50 12.24
C THR A 105 -5.53 -2.81 12.58
N SER A 106 -6.00 -3.92 11.98
CA SER A 106 -5.45 -5.23 12.32
C SER A 106 -3.96 -5.31 11.97
N VAL A 107 -3.19 -6.07 12.78
CA VAL A 107 -1.77 -6.35 12.50
C VAL A 107 -1.59 -6.98 11.11
N ASP A 108 -2.57 -7.75 10.64
CA ASP A 108 -2.55 -8.32 9.29
C ASP A 108 -2.72 -7.27 8.19
N MET A 109 -3.46 -6.19 8.42
CA MET A 109 -3.53 -5.06 7.47
C MET A 109 -2.21 -4.29 7.42
N MET A 110 -1.58 -4.03 8.57
CA MET A 110 -0.24 -3.44 8.62
C MET A 110 0.78 -4.32 7.89
N ARG A 111 0.74 -5.65 8.11
CA ARG A 111 1.60 -6.59 7.39
C ARG A 111 1.36 -6.56 5.88
N ARG A 112 0.12 -6.41 5.43
CA ARG A 112 -0.19 -6.28 3.99
C ARG A 112 0.38 -5.00 3.39
N ALA A 113 0.26 -3.87 4.09
CA ALA A 113 0.86 -2.61 3.64
C ALA A 113 2.40 -2.72 3.57
N ALA A 114 3.04 -3.29 4.59
CA ALA A 114 4.48 -3.53 4.58
C ALA A 114 4.92 -4.50 3.47
N ARG A 115 4.15 -5.56 3.21
CA ARG A 115 4.42 -6.49 2.10
C ARG A 115 4.21 -5.85 0.72
N ALA A 116 3.27 -4.90 0.59
CA ALA A 116 3.16 -4.10 -0.62
C ALA A 116 4.45 -3.31 -0.84
N LEU A 117 4.92 -2.58 0.18
CA LEU A 117 6.20 -1.85 0.12
C LEU A 117 7.38 -2.77 -0.23
N LEU A 118 7.45 -3.96 0.36
CA LEU A 118 8.48 -4.96 0.04
C LEU A 118 8.40 -5.42 -1.43
N ALA A 119 7.20 -5.68 -1.95
CA ALA A 119 7.04 -6.06 -3.34
C ALA A 119 7.46 -4.94 -4.30
N LEU A 120 7.19 -3.68 -3.95
CA LEU A 120 7.66 -2.52 -4.71
C LEU A 120 9.19 -2.38 -4.64
N ALA A 121 9.80 -2.59 -3.47
CA ALA A 121 11.24 -2.48 -3.27
C ALA A 121 12.06 -3.64 -3.87
N LYS A 122 11.42 -4.76 -4.22
CA LYS A 122 12.08 -5.87 -4.93
C LYS A 122 12.37 -5.56 -6.41
N VAL A 123 11.82 -4.47 -6.93
CA VAL A 123 12.04 -4.02 -8.30
C VAL A 123 13.08 -2.91 -8.24
N ASP A 124 14.27 -3.16 -8.79
CA ASP A 124 15.41 -2.24 -8.69
C ASP A 124 15.10 -0.85 -9.27
N GLU A 125 14.29 -0.79 -10.34
CA GLU A 125 13.88 0.48 -10.94
C GLU A 125 13.02 1.37 -10.03
N ASN A 126 12.46 0.81 -8.95
CA ASN A 126 11.65 1.57 -8.00
C ASN A 126 12.48 2.21 -6.88
N HIS A 127 13.75 1.84 -6.71
CA HIS A 127 14.56 2.28 -5.55
C HIS A 127 14.68 3.81 -5.46
N SER A 128 14.73 4.52 -6.60
CA SER A 128 14.73 5.98 -6.63
C SER A 128 13.45 6.61 -6.05
N GLU A 129 12.32 5.92 -6.13
CA GLU A 129 11.05 6.37 -5.55
C GLU A 129 11.04 6.21 -4.02
N PHE A 130 11.92 5.37 -3.46
CA PHE A 130 12.06 5.13 -2.02
C PHE A 130 13.02 6.10 -1.32
N THR A 131 13.97 6.70 -2.04
CA THR A 131 15.02 7.56 -1.45
C THR A 131 14.45 8.68 -0.57
N LEU A 132 13.33 9.30 -0.97
CA LEU A 132 12.72 10.38 -0.18
C LEU A 132 11.98 9.90 1.09
N TYR A 133 11.85 8.58 1.27
CA TYR A 133 11.11 7.95 2.36
C TYR A 133 11.97 7.12 3.31
N GLU A 134 13.28 6.99 3.06
CA GLU A 134 14.21 6.20 3.88
C GLU A 134 14.14 6.54 5.37
N SER A 135 14.17 7.84 5.72
CA SER A 135 14.06 8.29 7.11
C SER A 135 12.77 7.80 7.76
N ARG A 136 11.64 7.85 7.05
CA ARG A 136 10.33 7.41 7.57
C ARG A 136 10.28 5.89 7.74
N LEU A 137 10.85 5.15 6.79
CA LEU A 137 11.00 3.69 6.90
C LEU A 137 11.85 3.31 8.12
N LEU A 138 12.96 4.04 8.35
CA LEU A 138 13.80 3.84 9.53
C LEU A 138 13.02 4.12 10.82
N ASP A 139 12.33 5.25 10.92
CA ASP A 139 11.51 5.62 12.08
C ASP A 139 10.46 4.55 12.41
N ILE A 140 9.80 4.00 11.38
CA ILE A 140 8.83 2.91 11.54
C ILE A 140 9.52 1.63 12.03
N SER A 141 10.68 1.28 11.47
CA SER A 141 11.39 0.04 11.79
C SER A 141 11.87 -0.02 13.25
N VAL A 142 12.32 1.11 13.79
CA VAL A 142 12.84 1.23 15.16
C VAL A 142 11.76 1.55 16.20
N SER A 143 10.53 1.79 15.76
CA SER A 143 9.43 2.13 16.67
C SER A 143 9.11 0.97 17.60
N PRO A 144 9.17 1.15 18.93
CA PRO A 144 8.86 0.10 19.90
C PRO A 144 7.38 -0.29 19.91
N LEU A 145 6.53 0.54 19.30
CA LEU A 145 5.10 0.29 19.15
C LEU A 145 4.78 -0.55 17.91
N MET A 146 5.74 -0.71 17.00
CA MET A 146 5.53 -1.51 15.80
C MET A 146 5.59 -3.00 16.11
N ASN A 147 4.70 -3.77 15.48
CA ASN A 147 4.73 -5.21 15.60
C ASN A 147 6.00 -5.79 14.96
N SER A 148 6.66 -6.73 15.63
CA SER A 148 7.92 -7.32 15.17
C SER A 148 7.85 -7.92 13.75
N LEU A 149 6.72 -8.51 13.36
CA LEU A 149 6.53 -9.08 12.02
C LEU A 149 6.39 -8.00 10.94
N VAL A 150 5.90 -6.81 11.30
CA VAL A 150 5.83 -5.67 10.39
C VAL A 150 7.20 -5.00 10.32
N SER A 151 7.86 -4.76 11.46
CA SER A 151 9.22 -4.20 11.51
C SER A 151 10.20 -5.04 10.70
N GLN A 152 10.14 -6.36 10.79
CA GLN A 152 11.02 -7.24 10.00
C GLN A 152 10.85 -7.02 8.49
N VAL A 153 9.62 -6.90 8.01
CA VAL A 153 9.35 -6.64 6.58
C VAL A 153 9.83 -5.25 6.16
N ILE A 154 9.71 -4.25 7.04
CA ILE A 154 10.24 -2.90 6.77
C ILE A 154 11.77 -2.89 6.78
N CYS A 155 12.43 -3.67 7.64
CA CYS A 155 13.87 -3.87 7.60
C CYS A 155 14.31 -4.52 6.28
N ASP A 156 13.55 -5.50 5.77
CA ASP A 156 13.83 -6.11 4.46
C ASP A 156 13.70 -5.07 3.33
N VAL A 157 12.71 -4.17 3.40
CA VAL A 157 12.58 -3.03 2.46
C VAL A 157 13.82 -2.14 2.51
N LEU A 158 14.22 -1.71 3.72
CA LEU A 158 15.40 -0.87 3.94
C LEU A 158 16.69 -1.54 3.42
N PHE A 159 16.82 -2.85 3.58
CA PHE A 159 17.95 -3.63 3.09
C PHE A 159 18.02 -3.70 1.56
N LEU A 160 16.87 -3.79 0.88
CA LEU A 160 16.83 -3.82 -0.58
C LEU A 160 17.18 -2.46 -1.18
N ILE A 161 16.62 -1.37 -0.63
CA ILE A 161 16.90 -0.01 -1.13
C ILE A 161 18.30 0.48 -0.72
N GLY A 162 18.89 -0.06 0.36
CA GLY A 162 20.24 0.28 0.77
C GLY A 162 21.35 -0.40 -0.05
N GLN A 163 21.00 -1.35 -0.92
CA GLN A 163 21.95 -2.05 -1.80
C GLN A 163 22.10 -1.41 -3.20
N SER A 164 21.23 -0.47 -3.56
CA SER A 164 21.24 0.26 -4.84
C SER A 164 22.12 1.50 -4.83
#